data_AF-Q5ZQU5-F1
#
_entry.id   AF-Q5ZQU5-F1
#
_cell.length_a   1.000
_cell.length_b   1.000
_cell.length_c   1.000
_cell.angle_alpha   90.00
_cell.angle_beta   90.00
_cell.angle_gamma   90.00
#
_symmetry.space_group_name_H-M   'P 1'
#
loop_
_entity.id
_entity.type
_entity.pdbx_description
1 polymer ?
#
loop_
_entity_poly.entity_id
_entity_poly.type
_entity_poly.pdbx_seq_one_letter_code
_entity_poly.pdbx_strand_id
1 'polypeptide(L)'
;GSKAYIVQEVIDMGGEAISKSEYTGLGAVTEFRHSDSIGKCFRGKDKLTYMSNWGTGWGFAASDRSLVFVDNHDNQRGHGAGGADVLTYKVPKQYKMASAFMLAHPFGTPRVMSSFSFDDTDQGPPTTDGQNIASPTFNSDKSCGGGWVCEHRWRQIYSMVAFRNAAADAALQNWWSNGSNQVAFSRGNKAFVAFNNDNYDLNSSLQTGLPAGTYCDVISGEKSGSSCTGQSVTVGSDGRASIIISSSAADGVVAIHVNAKL
;
A
#
# COMPACT_ATOMS: atom_id res chain seq x y z
N GLY A 1 20.66 8.76 25.35
CA GLY A 1 19.30 9.18 24.96
C GLY A 1 19.05 8.81 23.51
N SER A 2 17.80 8.58 23.13
CA SER A 2 17.40 8.45 21.72
C SER A 2 17.32 9.83 21.04
N LYS A 3 17.49 9.87 19.71
CA LYS A 3 17.31 11.09 18.89
C LYS A 3 15.88 11.15 18.34
N ALA A 4 15.36 12.35 18.11
CA ALA A 4 14.08 12.55 17.44
C ALA A 4 14.15 12.04 15.99
N TYR A 5 13.04 11.45 15.50
CA TYR A 5 12.90 11.11 14.09
C TYR A 5 12.45 12.36 13.31
N ILE A 6 13.30 12.82 12.39
CA ILE A 6 13.04 14.03 11.59
C ILE A 6 12.65 13.61 10.18
N VAL A 7 11.54 14.15 9.71
CA VAL A 7 11.13 14.11 8.30
C VAL A 7 10.92 15.53 7.83
N GLN A 8 11.49 15.86 6.67
CA GLN A 8 11.37 17.17 6.04
C GLN A 8 10.43 17.05 4.85
N GLU A 9 9.43 17.92 4.78
CA GLU A 9 8.58 18.04 3.59
C GLU A 9 9.35 18.80 2.52
N VAL A 10 9.83 18.06 1.52
CA VAL A 10 10.56 18.60 0.36
C VAL A 10 9.89 18.02 -0.88
N ILE A 11 9.19 18.86 -1.63
CA ILE A 11 8.62 18.49 -2.92
C ILE A 11 9.74 18.57 -3.96
N ASP A 12 10.28 17.43 -4.37
CA ASP A 12 11.28 17.31 -5.45
C ASP A 12 10.80 16.31 -6.50
N MET A 13 10.15 16.84 -7.53
CA MET A 13 9.72 16.08 -8.71
C MET A 13 10.82 16.04 -9.80
N GLY A 14 11.96 16.69 -9.58
CA GLY A 14 13.04 16.88 -10.55
C GLY A 14 12.86 18.09 -11.45
N GLY A 15 13.95 18.54 -12.07
CA GLY A 15 13.94 19.68 -12.98
C GLY A 15 13.99 21.05 -12.28
N GLU A 16 14.16 21.07 -10.96
CA GLU A 16 14.30 22.29 -10.15
C GLU A 16 15.72 22.44 -9.60
N ALA A 17 16.07 23.64 -9.14
CA ALA A 17 17.41 23.94 -8.62
C ALA A 17 17.67 23.32 -7.24
N ILE A 18 16.62 23.10 -6.44
CA ILE A 18 16.70 22.52 -5.10
C ILE A 18 16.44 21.03 -5.20
N SER A 19 17.28 20.22 -4.56
CA SER A 19 17.12 18.77 -4.51
C SER A 19 16.83 18.28 -3.09
N LYS A 20 16.00 17.23 -2.98
CA LYS A 20 15.79 16.49 -1.73
C LYS A 20 17.10 15.98 -1.11
N SER A 21 18.13 15.74 -1.94
CA SER A 21 19.43 15.23 -1.50
C SER A 21 20.13 16.17 -0.51
N GLU A 22 19.94 17.49 -0.65
CA GLU A 22 20.50 18.53 0.24
C GLU A 22 20.05 18.36 1.69
N TYR A 23 18.91 17.71 1.92
CA TYR A 23 18.26 17.57 3.23
C TYR A 23 18.44 16.18 3.86
N THR A 24 18.90 15.18 3.10
CA THR A 24 19.01 13.78 3.57
C THR A 24 20.03 13.58 4.70
N GLY A 25 20.99 14.51 4.84
CA GLY A 25 21.93 14.54 5.96
C GLY A 25 21.30 14.94 7.30
N LEU A 26 20.16 15.64 7.27
CA LEU A 26 19.44 16.13 8.45
C LEU A 26 18.38 15.14 8.96
N GLY A 27 17.86 14.28 8.09
CA GLY A 27 16.78 13.35 8.42
C GLY A 27 16.22 12.68 7.16
N ALA A 28 15.04 12.09 7.28
CA ALA A 28 14.28 11.63 6.14
C ALA A 28 13.62 12.81 5.40
N VAL A 29 13.21 12.57 4.17
CA VAL A 29 12.47 13.50 3.31
C VAL A 29 11.19 12.83 2.80
N THR A 30 10.17 13.62 2.50
CA THR A 30 8.96 13.14 1.81
C THR A 30 9.28 12.79 0.36
N GLU A 31 9.14 11.53 -0.03
CA GLU A 31 9.39 11.10 -1.41
C GLU A 31 8.12 11.25 -2.26
N PHE A 32 7.82 12.47 -2.73
CA PHE A 32 6.62 12.73 -3.54
C PHE A 32 6.58 11.98 -4.87
N ARG A 33 7.74 11.63 -5.45
CA ARG A 33 7.79 10.80 -6.67
C ARG A 33 7.22 9.40 -6.43
N HIS A 34 7.25 8.90 -5.20
CA HIS A 34 6.61 7.64 -4.84
C HIS A 34 5.08 7.74 -5.05
N SER A 35 4.45 8.79 -4.53
CA SER A 35 2.99 9.04 -4.65
C SER A 35 2.58 9.20 -6.12
N ASP A 36 3.33 9.97 -6.90
CA ASP A 36 3.10 10.16 -8.34
C ASP A 36 3.26 8.86 -9.14
N SER A 37 4.40 8.17 -8.97
CA SER A 37 4.73 6.97 -9.76
C SER A 37 3.81 5.79 -9.45
N ILE A 38 3.45 5.60 -8.17
CA ILE A 38 2.55 4.51 -7.78
C ILE A 38 1.13 4.79 -8.27
N GLY A 39 0.73 6.06 -8.28
CA GLY A 39 -0.51 6.53 -8.89
C GLY A 39 -0.59 6.18 -10.37
N LYS A 40 0.42 6.53 -11.16
CA LYS A 40 0.50 6.21 -12.60
C LYS A 40 0.42 4.71 -12.87
N CYS A 41 1.15 3.91 -12.11
CA CYS A 41 1.15 2.44 -12.23
C CYS A 41 -0.25 1.85 -11.99
N PHE A 42 -0.91 2.20 -10.88
CA PHE A 42 -2.22 1.63 -10.53
C PHE A 42 -3.39 2.28 -11.29
N ARG A 43 -3.21 3.44 -11.92
CA ARG A 43 -4.13 4.02 -12.92
C ARG A 43 -3.96 3.43 -14.32
N GLY A 44 -2.96 2.58 -14.54
CA GLY A 44 -2.68 1.98 -15.85
C GLY A 44 -2.01 2.92 -16.85
N LYS A 45 -1.47 4.05 -16.39
CA LYS A 45 -0.62 4.94 -17.21
C LYS A 45 0.80 4.40 -17.34
N ASP A 46 1.23 3.63 -16.35
CA ASP A 46 2.43 2.79 -16.38
C ASP A 46 2.07 1.35 -16.03
N LYS A 47 2.97 0.41 -16.32
CA LYS A 47 2.74 -1.01 -16.07
C LYS A 47 3.34 -1.46 -14.74
N LEU A 48 2.61 -2.31 -14.01
CA LEU A 48 3.13 -2.90 -12.77
C LEU A 48 4.43 -3.70 -12.99
N THR A 49 4.64 -4.30 -14.17
CA THR A 49 5.87 -5.04 -14.49
C THR A 49 7.15 -4.20 -14.36
N TYR A 50 7.07 -2.86 -14.47
CA TYR A 50 8.24 -1.99 -14.35
C TYR A 50 8.67 -1.76 -12.91
N MET A 51 7.83 -2.13 -11.94
CA MET A 51 8.08 -1.95 -10.51
C MET A 51 9.05 -2.99 -9.92
N SER A 52 9.69 -3.83 -10.76
CA SER A 52 10.65 -4.85 -10.32
C SER A 52 11.91 -4.27 -9.64
N ASN A 53 12.23 -3.01 -9.93
CA ASN A 53 13.31 -2.24 -9.32
C ASN A 53 12.79 -1.01 -8.55
N TRP A 54 11.55 -1.07 -8.02
CA TRP A 54 10.91 0.01 -7.28
C TRP A 54 11.79 0.54 -6.13
N GLY A 55 12.00 1.86 -6.08
CA GLY A 55 12.93 2.49 -5.15
C GLY A 55 13.92 3.42 -5.88
N THR A 56 15.20 3.32 -5.53
CA THR A 56 16.26 4.17 -6.12
C THR A 56 16.38 4.01 -7.64
N GLY A 57 16.02 2.84 -8.20
CA GLY A 57 15.95 2.63 -9.66
C GLY A 57 14.92 3.52 -10.38
N TRP A 58 13.97 4.08 -9.63
CA TRP A 58 12.97 5.04 -10.10
C TRP A 58 13.37 6.50 -9.80
N GLY A 59 14.62 6.74 -9.38
CA GLY A 59 15.10 8.07 -9.01
C GLY A 59 14.60 8.57 -7.64
N PHE A 60 14.15 7.66 -6.79
CA PHE A 60 13.83 7.98 -5.40
C PHE A 60 15.13 8.15 -4.58
N ALA A 61 15.04 8.85 -3.46
CA ALA A 61 16.10 8.92 -2.47
C ALA A 61 16.40 7.53 -1.88
N ALA A 62 17.48 7.43 -1.11
CA ALA A 62 17.81 6.21 -0.40
C ALA A 62 16.64 5.77 0.51
N SER A 63 16.43 4.46 0.64
CA SER A 63 15.29 3.89 1.36
C SER A 63 15.24 4.33 2.83
N ASP A 64 16.39 4.42 3.49
CA ASP A 64 16.54 4.88 4.88
C ASP A 64 16.32 6.39 5.05
N ARG A 65 16.19 7.13 3.95
CA ARG A 65 15.94 8.58 3.91
C ARG A 65 14.58 8.94 3.36
N SER A 66 13.73 7.96 3.03
CA SER A 66 12.46 8.20 2.35
C SER A 66 11.27 7.93 3.26
N LEU A 67 10.48 8.96 3.56
CA LEU A 67 9.10 8.79 4.02
C LEU A 67 8.21 8.68 2.77
N VAL A 68 7.55 7.54 2.60
CA VAL A 68 6.73 7.23 1.42
C VAL A 68 5.25 7.18 1.77
N PHE A 69 4.41 7.52 0.79
CA PHE A 69 2.95 7.54 0.94
C PHE A 69 2.30 7.38 -0.45
N VAL A 70 1.03 6.97 -0.47
CA VAL A 70 0.20 6.96 -1.68
C VAL A 70 -0.37 8.35 -1.94
N ASP A 71 -0.84 9.00 -0.87
CA ASP A 71 -1.32 10.38 -0.83
C ASP A 71 -0.92 11.06 0.50
N ASN A 72 -0.96 12.39 0.52
CA ASN A 72 -0.93 13.19 1.73
C ASN A 72 -2.15 14.11 1.78
N HIS A 73 -2.25 14.92 2.83
CA HIS A 73 -3.37 15.83 3.02
C HIS A 73 -3.48 16.90 1.93
N ASP A 74 -2.38 17.33 1.31
CA ASP A 74 -2.39 18.32 0.25
C ASP A 74 -2.81 17.69 -1.10
N ASN A 75 -2.09 16.65 -1.53
CA ASN A 75 -2.25 16.07 -2.86
C ASN A 75 -3.49 15.20 -3.05
N GLN A 76 -4.12 14.73 -1.97
CA GLN A 76 -5.45 14.13 -2.08
C GLN A 76 -6.54 15.12 -2.50
N ARG A 77 -6.29 16.43 -2.36
CA ARG A 77 -7.18 17.52 -2.79
C ARG A 77 -6.84 18.03 -4.20
N GLY A 78 -5.83 17.44 -4.85
CA GLY A 78 -5.30 17.95 -6.12
C GLY A 78 -4.41 19.19 -5.97
N HIS A 79 -4.08 19.57 -4.73
CA HIS A 79 -3.09 20.59 -4.42
C HIS A 79 -1.70 19.93 -4.32
N GLY A 80 -0.63 20.57 -4.77
CA GLY A 80 0.72 20.01 -4.65
C GLY A 80 1.07 18.91 -5.67
N ALA A 81 2.02 18.04 -5.28
CA ALA A 81 2.73 17.18 -6.23
C ALA A 81 1.99 15.88 -6.61
N GLY A 82 2.09 15.51 -7.88
CA GLY A 82 1.48 14.31 -8.48
C GLY A 82 0.15 14.59 -9.22
N GLY A 83 -0.54 15.69 -8.90
CA GLY A 83 -1.73 16.14 -9.62
C GLY A 83 -2.81 15.04 -9.78
N ALA A 84 -3.31 14.86 -11.01
CA ALA A 84 -4.39 13.91 -11.30
C ALA A 84 -4.03 12.42 -11.11
N ASP A 85 -2.74 12.11 -10.93
CA ASP A 85 -2.28 10.73 -10.77
C ASP A 85 -2.37 10.23 -9.33
N VAL A 86 -2.47 11.13 -8.36
CA VAL A 86 -2.61 10.78 -6.94
C VAL A 86 -3.86 9.92 -6.74
N LEU A 87 -3.68 8.76 -6.10
CA LEU A 87 -4.77 7.88 -5.70
C LEU A 87 -5.23 8.25 -4.29
N THR A 88 -6.54 8.30 -4.07
CA THR A 88 -7.12 8.68 -2.78
C THR A 88 -8.27 7.75 -2.42
N TYR A 89 -8.84 7.91 -1.22
CA TYR A 89 -10.04 7.17 -0.81
C TYR A 89 -11.21 7.28 -1.80
N LYS A 90 -11.25 8.33 -2.64
CA LYS A 90 -12.28 8.55 -3.67
C LYS A 90 -12.21 7.55 -4.83
N VAL A 91 -11.10 6.82 -4.97
CA VAL A 91 -10.90 5.72 -5.95
C VAL A 91 -10.48 4.43 -5.21
N PRO A 92 -11.40 3.84 -4.42
CA PRO A 92 -11.04 2.94 -3.32
C PRO A 92 -10.37 1.63 -3.76
N LYS A 93 -10.73 1.06 -4.93
CA LYS A 93 -10.10 -0.18 -5.43
C LYS A 93 -8.61 0.04 -5.71
N GLN A 94 -8.28 1.01 -6.55
CA GLN A 94 -6.90 1.34 -6.90
C GLN A 94 -6.11 1.84 -5.66
N TYR A 95 -6.75 2.63 -4.79
CA TYR A 95 -6.11 3.10 -3.57
C TYR A 95 -5.69 1.98 -2.62
N LYS A 96 -6.57 0.99 -2.41
CA LYS A 96 -6.26 -0.20 -1.60
C LYS A 96 -5.13 -1.02 -2.23
N MET A 97 -5.14 -1.19 -3.54
CA MET A 97 -4.09 -1.92 -4.26
C MET A 97 -2.72 -1.21 -4.14
N ALA A 98 -2.66 0.10 -4.37
CA ALA A 98 -1.44 0.89 -4.21
C ALA A 98 -0.92 0.88 -2.76
N SER A 99 -1.83 1.02 -1.79
CA SER A 99 -1.49 0.96 -0.36
C SER A 99 -0.94 -0.42 0.04
N ALA A 100 -1.54 -1.50 -0.47
CA ALA A 100 -1.05 -2.85 -0.25
C ALA A 100 0.35 -3.05 -0.84
N PHE A 101 0.63 -2.54 -2.05
CA PHE A 101 1.98 -2.58 -2.63
C PHE A 101 2.99 -1.81 -1.78
N MET A 102 2.68 -0.57 -1.40
CA MET A 102 3.55 0.26 -0.55
C MET A 102 3.88 -0.43 0.78
N LEU A 103 2.88 -1.05 1.42
CA LEU A 103 3.05 -1.73 2.71
C LEU A 103 3.82 -3.04 2.58
N ALA A 104 3.61 -3.79 1.49
CA ALA A 104 4.34 -5.04 1.22
C ALA A 104 5.80 -4.82 0.81
N HIS A 105 6.10 -3.78 0.04
CA HIS A 105 7.42 -3.49 -0.49
C HIS A 105 8.38 -2.97 0.62
N PRO A 106 9.66 -3.39 0.66
CA PRO A 106 10.58 -2.99 1.74
C PRO A 106 11.00 -1.51 1.71
N PHE A 107 10.87 -0.84 0.57
CA PHE A 107 11.36 0.53 0.37
C PHE A 107 10.66 1.56 1.26
N GLY A 108 11.45 2.45 1.85
CA GLY A 108 10.99 3.61 2.61
C GLY A 108 10.34 3.28 3.95
N THR A 109 9.99 4.34 4.66
CA THR A 109 9.12 4.31 5.83
C THR A 109 7.72 4.71 5.38
N PRO A 110 6.74 3.79 5.33
CA PRO A 110 5.40 4.11 4.84
C PRO A 110 4.60 4.91 5.86
N ARG A 111 3.90 5.92 5.38
CA ARG A 111 2.86 6.66 6.10
C ARG A 111 1.50 6.36 5.45
N VAL A 112 0.58 5.82 6.23
CA VAL A 112 -0.82 5.60 5.82
C VAL A 112 -1.61 6.86 6.10
N MET A 113 -2.33 7.36 5.10
CA MET A 113 -3.23 8.49 5.28
C MET A 113 -4.53 8.04 5.96
N SER A 114 -5.13 8.92 6.74
CA SER A 114 -6.49 8.74 7.27
C SER A 114 -7.21 10.08 7.17
N SER A 115 -8.28 10.09 6.39
CA SER A 115 -8.93 11.31 5.91
C SER A 115 -10.30 11.51 6.56
N PHE A 116 -10.86 12.68 6.30
CA PHE A 116 -12.29 12.95 6.36
C PHE A 116 -12.83 13.17 4.94
N SER A 117 -14.12 12.96 4.73
CA SER A 117 -14.76 13.14 3.44
C SER A 117 -14.96 14.62 3.15
N PHE A 118 -14.55 15.05 1.96
CA PHE A 118 -14.75 16.41 1.45
C PHE A 118 -15.21 16.39 -0.01
N ASP A 119 -16.01 17.38 -0.39
CA ASP A 119 -16.37 17.65 -1.79
C ASP A 119 -15.64 18.89 -2.34
N ASP A 120 -15.46 19.89 -1.47
CA ASP A 120 -14.63 21.07 -1.72
C ASP A 120 -13.18 20.83 -1.23
N THR A 121 -12.20 21.20 -2.05
CA THR A 121 -10.77 21.02 -1.77
C THR A 121 -10.29 21.91 -0.61
N ASP A 122 -10.97 23.02 -0.34
CA ASP A 122 -10.68 23.91 0.79
C ASP A 122 -11.51 23.58 2.04
N GLN A 123 -12.31 22.50 2.00
CA GLN A 123 -13.15 22.10 3.12
C GLN A 123 -12.32 21.65 4.33
N GLY A 124 -12.64 22.23 5.48
CA GLY A 124 -12.16 21.79 6.78
C GLY A 124 -12.73 20.43 7.23
N PRO A 125 -12.27 19.92 8.39
CA PRO A 125 -12.75 18.66 8.94
C PRO A 125 -14.25 18.74 9.35
N PRO A 126 -14.91 17.59 9.58
CA PRO A 126 -16.25 17.55 10.18
C PRO A 126 -16.28 18.33 11.50
N THR A 127 -17.30 19.16 11.69
CA THR A 127 -17.50 19.95 12.91
C THR A 127 -18.89 19.72 13.51
N THR A 128 -19.05 19.95 14.81
CA THR A 128 -20.36 19.87 15.48
C THR A 128 -21.20 21.14 15.32
N ASP A 129 -20.53 22.29 15.15
CA ASP A 129 -21.13 23.63 15.18
C ASP A 129 -20.43 24.64 14.25
N GLY A 130 -19.60 24.17 13.33
CA GLY A 130 -18.77 25.02 12.46
C GLY A 130 -17.44 25.48 13.07
N GLN A 131 -17.18 25.24 14.35
CA GLN A 131 -15.95 25.69 15.03
C GLN A 131 -15.21 24.55 15.74
N ASN A 132 -15.94 23.61 16.33
CA ASN A 132 -15.39 22.48 17.07
C ASN A 132 -15.32 21.23 16.19
N ILE A 133 -14.12 20.65 16.05
CA ILE A 133 -13.91 19.41 15.29
C ILE A 133 -14.71 18.28 15.93
N ALA A 134 -15.56 17.63 15.13
CA ALA A 134 -16.37 16.51 15.58
C ALA A 134 -15.50 15.25 15.73
N SER A 135 -15.68 14.51 16.83
CA SER A 135 -15.03 13.20 16.99
C SER A 135 -15.61 12.17 16.00
N PRO A 136 -14.80 11.21 15.52
CA PRO A 136 -15.31 10.09 14.73
C PRO A 136 -16.26 9.21 15.56
N THR A 137 -17.29 8.70 14.91
CA THR A 137 -18.10 7.59 15.45
C THR A 137 -17.60 6.27 14.90
N PHE A 138 -17.79 5.17 15.64
CA PHE A 138 -17.30 3.84 15.25
C PHE A 138 -18.45 2.86 15.10
N ASN A 139 -18.54 2.25 13.93
CA ASN A 139 -19.57 1.28 13.58
C ASN A 139 -19.18 -0.14 14.03
N SER A 140 -20.15 -1.04 14.10
CA SER A 140 -19.93 -2.45 14.48
C SER A 140 -19.04 -3.22 13.49
N ASP A 141 -18.99 -2.79 12.23
CA ASP A 141 -18.12 -3.33 11.19
C ASP A 141 -16.69 -2.75 11.21
N LYS A 142 -16.36 -2.01 12.27
CA LYS A 142 -15.08 -1.30 12.51
C LYS A 142 -14.86 -0.06 11.63
N SER A 143 -15.78 0.29 10.72
CA SER A 143 -15.72 1.54 9.95
C SER A 143 -15.98 2.76 10.82
N CYS A 144 -15.66 3.95 10.29
CA CYS A 144 -15.98 5.22 10.94
C CYS A 144 -17.24 5.86 10.34
N GLY A 145 -17.92 6.67 11.13
CA GLY A 145 -18.98 7.57 10.70
C GLY A 145 -18.66 9.04 11.02
N GLY A 146 -19.66 9.91 10.83
CA GLY A 146 -19.52 11.35 11.15
C GLY A 146 -18.63 12.11 10.17
N GLY A 147 -18.54 11.66 8.91
CA GLY A 147 -17.70 12.29 7.88
C GLY A 147 -16.23 11.86 7.91
N TRP A 148 -15.84 10.92 8.77
CA TRP A 148 -14.48 10.38 8.82
C TRP A 148 -14.35 9.15 7.91
N VAL A 149 -13.32 9.13 7.05
CA VAL A 149 -13.11 8.03 6.08
C VAL A 149 -12.42 6.84 6.75
N CYS A 150 -11.43 7.12 7.61
CA CYS A 150 -10.69 6.11 8.35
C CYS A 150 -10.12 4.96 7.50
N GLU A 151 -9.38 5.29 6.45
CA GLU A 151 -8.70 4.33 5.57
C GLU A 151 -7.83 3.34 6.37
N HIS A 152 -7.20 3.81 7.46
CA HIS A 152 -6.44 2.97 8.39
C HIS A 152 -7.25 1.85 9.07
N ARG A 153 -8.59 1.88 9.01
CA ARG A 153 -9.51 0.84 9.53
C ARG A 153 -10.07 -0.06 8.43
N TRP A 154 -9.80 0.24 7.16
CA TRP A 154 -10.18 -0.66 6.08
C TRP A 154 -9.37 -1.95 6.22
N ARG A 155 -10.05 -3.10 6.14
CA ARG A 155 -9.42 -4.42 6.34
C ARG A 155 -8.17 -4.59 5.48
N GLN A 156 -8.29 -4.25 4.21
CA GLN A 156 -7.21 -4.34 3.25
C GLN A 156 -5.98 -3.49 3.65
N ILE A 157 -6.16 -2.41 4.40
CA ILE A 157 -5.06 -1.52 4.83
C ILE A 157 -4.48 -1.98 6.17
N TYR A 158 -5.29 -2.18 7.23
CA TYR A 158 -4.74 -2.62 8.51
C TYR A 158 -4.14 -4.04 8.43
N SER A 159 -4.70 -4.91 7.61
CA SER A 159 -4.13 -6.24 7.35
C SER A 159 -2.77 -6.12 6.67
N MET A 160 -2.57 -5.14 5.79
CA MET A 160 -1.28 -4.91 5.14
C MET A 160 -0.26 -4.21 6.06
N VAL A 161 -0.71 -3.46 7.07
CA VAL A 161 0.16 -3.05 8.19
C VAL A 161 0.64 -4.28 8.97
N ALA A 162 -0.26 -5.22 9.29
CA ALA A 162 0.11 -6.48 9.93
C ALA A 162 1.02 -7.35 9.05
N PHE A 163 0.79 -7.39 7.73
CA PHE A 163 1.66 -8.02 6.74
C PHE A 163 3.08 -7.44 6.80
N ARG A 164 3.21 -6.11 6.79
CA ARG A 164 4.52 -5.44 6.88
C ARG A 164 5.25 -5.82 8.16
N ASN A 165 4.54 -5.84 9.29
CA ASN A 165 5.09 -6.25 10.58
C ASN A 165 5.54 -7.72 10.60
N ALA A 166 4.76 -8.62 9.98
CA ALA A 166 5.10 -10.03 9.87
C ALA A 166 6.31 -10.28 8.95
N ALA A 167 6.45 -9.48 7.88
CA ALA A 167 7.58 -9.50 6.97
C ALA A 167 8.87 -8.89 7.58
N ALA A 168 8.72 -7.91 8.47
CA ALA A 168 9.81 -7.18 9.10
C ALA A 168 10.87 -6.70 8.08
N ASP A 169 12.14 -7.03 8.31
CA ASP A 169 13.31 -6.70 7.50
C ASP A 169 13.57 -7.70 6.35
N ALA A 170 12.73 -8.72 6.17
CA ALA A 170 12.94 -9.75 5.15
C ALA A 170 13.08 -9.12 3.75
N ALA A 171 14.08 -9.52 2.97
CA ALA A 171 14.29 -8.97 1.63
C ALA A 171 13.12 -9.30 0.68
N LEU A 172 12.91 -8.46 -0.33
CA LEU A 172 12.03 -8.81 -1.45
C LEU A 172 12.67 -9.94 -2.25
N GLN A 173 11.90 -10.99 -2.54
CA GLN A 173 12.31 -12.17 -3.29
C GLN A 173 11.17 -12.62 -4.22
N ASN A 174 11.46 -13.58 -5.09
CA ASN A 174 10.46 -14.24 -5.96
C ASN A 174 9.58 -13.26 -6.76
N TRP A 175 10.17 -12.17 -7.26
CA TRP A 175 9.46 -11.27 -8.15
C TRP A 175 8.98 -12.03 -9.38
N TRP A 176 7.70 -11.91 -9.68
CA TRP A 176 7.06 -12.47 -10.85
C TRP A 176 6.23 -11.39 -11.54
N SER A 177 6.18 -11.43 -12.87
CA SER A 177 5.26 -10.64 -13.67
C SER A 177 4.85 -11.40 -14.93
N ASN A 178 3.65 -11.09 -15.43
CA ASN A 178 3.22 -11.48 -16.77
C ASN A 178 3.72 -10.54 -17.88
N GLY A 179 4.57 -9.54 -17.58
CA GLY A 179 5.01 -8.52 -18.53
C GLY A 179 4.00 -7.38 -18.76
N SER A 180 2.91 -7.36 -17.99
CA SER A 180 1.84 -6.35 -18.01
C SER A 180 1.53 -5.86 -16.59
N ASN A 181 0.30 -6.03 -16.12
CA ASN A 181 -0.23 -5.50 -14.86
C ASN A 181 -0.60 -6.60 -13.87
N GLN A 182 -0.05 -7.80 -14.05
CA GLN A 182 -0.03 -8.83 -13.01
C GLN A 182 1.40 -8.98 -12.49
N VAL A 183 1.54 -8.82 -11.18
CA VAL A 183 2.83 -8.94 -10.49
C VAL A 183 2.64 -9.64 -9.15
N ALA A 184 3.70 -10.31 -8.68
CA ALA A 184 3.74 -10.91 -7.36
C ALA A 184 5.17 -10.90 -6.83
N PHE A 185 5.31 -10.93 -5.51
CA PHE A 185 6.61 -11.09 -4.85
C PHE A 185 6.43 -11.60 -3.42
N SER A 186 7.51 -12.11 -2.85
CA SER A 186 7.58 -12.49 -1.44
C SER A 186 8.51 -11.57 -0.66
N ARG A 187 8.32 -11.55 0.66
CA ARG A 187 9.25 -10.99 1.65
C ARG A 187 9.91 -12.17 2.36
N GLY A 188 11.02 -12.65 1.80
CA GLY A 188 11.66 -13.89 2.19
C GLY A 188 10.67 -15.06 2.24
N ASN A 189 10.69 -15.79 3.36
CA ASN A 189 9.75 -16.86 3.69
C ASN A 189 8.64 -16.42 4.67
N LYS A 190 8.41 -15.11 4.80
CA LYS A 190 7.50 -14.54 5.81
C LYS A 190 6.16 -14.10 5.24
N ALA A 191 6.15 -13.57 4.03
CA ALA A 191 4.94 -13.01 3.43
C ALA A 191 4.98 -13.08 1.89
N PHE A 192 3.83 -13.15 1.24
CA PHE A 192 3.68 -13.17 -0.21
C PHE A 192 2.46 -12.35 -0.62
N VAL A 193 2.59 -11.56 -1.69
CA VAL A 193 1.52 -10.74 -2.24
C VAL A 193 1.48 -10.87 -3.76
N ALA A 194 0.28 -10.85 -4.32
CA ALA A 194 0.03 -10.82 -5.76
C ALA A 194 -1.02 -9.77 -6.10
N PHE A 195 -0.87 -9.15 -7.27
CA PHE A 195 -1.72 -8.09 -7.79
C PHE A 195 -2.21 -8.44 -9.18
N ASN A 196 -3.47 -8.14 -9.46
CA ASN A 196 -4.04 -8.14 -10.80
C ASN A 196 -4.67 -6.79 -11.10
N ASN A 197 -4.02 -6.03 -11.97
CA ASN A 197 -4.54 -4.78 -12.53
C ASN A 197 -4.68 -4.86 -14.07
N ASP A 198 -4.66 -6.07 -14.64
CA ASP A 198 -5.06 -6.32 -16.03
C ASP A 198 -6.59 -6.49 -16.13
N ASN A 199 -7.11 -6.48 -17.36
CA ASN A 199 -8.54 -6.67 -17.65
C ASN A 199 -8.95 -8.16 -17.75
N TYR A 200 -8.04 -9.10 -17.47
CA TYR A 200 -8.29 -10.54 -17.45
C TYR A 200 -7.79 -11.15 -16.14
N ASP A 201 -8.28 -12.35 -15.83
CA ASP A 201 -7.99 -13.02 -14.57
C ASP A 201 -6.51 -13.43 -14.46
N LEU A 202 -5.93 -13.23 -13.28
CA LEU A 202 -4.68 -13.88 -12.89
C LEU A 202 -5.05 -15.30 -12.48
N ASN A 203 -4.46 -16.29 -13.13
CA ASN A 203 -4.56 -17.71 -12.75
C ASN A 203 -3.21 -18.36 -13.02
N SER A 204 -2.38 -18.50 -11.98
CA SER A 204 -1.01 -19.00 -12.14
C SER A 204 -0.52 -19.69 -10.87
N SER A 205 0.25 -20.77 -11.04
CA SER A 205 1.05 -21.33 -9.96
C SER A 205 2.27 -20.43 -9.76
N LEU A 206 2.46 -19.85 -8.58
CA LEU A 206 3.55 -18.91 -8.28
C LEU A 206 4.40 -19.40 -7.11
N GLN A 207 5.71 -19.14 -7.15
CA GLN A 207 6.63 -19.42 -6.04
C GLN A 207 6.42 -18.37 -4.94
N THR A 208 5.95 -18.80 -3.77
CA THR A 208 5.63 -17.90 -2.67
C THR A 208 6.78 -17.70 -1.69
N GLY A 209 7.74 -18.64 -1.67
CA GLY A 209 8.80 -18.72 -0.66
C GLY A 209 8.29 -19.11 0.74
N LEU A 210 6.99 -19.26 0.94
CA LEU A 210 6.40 -19.60 2.23
C LEU A 210 6.52 -21.10 2.52
N PRO A 211 6.58 -21.50 3.80
CA PRO A 211 6.43 -22.89 4.19
C PRO A 211 5.09 -23.49 3.74
N ALA A 212 5.07 -24.80 3.50
CA ALA A 212 3.84 -25.51 3.15
C ALA A 212 2.74 -25.35 4.21
N GLY A 213 1.50 -25.23 3.75
CA GLY A 213 0.30 -25.15 4.59
C GLY A 213 -0.77 -24.24 4.01
N THR A 214 -1.86 -24.08 4.75
CA THR A 214 -3.01 -23.24 4.35
C THR A 214 -2.90 -21.88 5.00
N TYR A 215 -3.06 -20.83 4.22
CA TYR A 215 -2.97 -19.43 4.66
C TYR A 215 -4.28 -18.71 4.36
N CYS A 216 -4.71 -17.83 5.24
CA CYS A 216 -5.84 -16.95 4.98
C CYS A 216 -5.39 -15.73 4.19
N ASP A 217 -6.09 -15.42 3.09
CA ASP A 217 -5.92 -14.16 2.39
C ASP A 217 -6.47 -13.02 3.25
N VAL A 218 -5.56 -12.14 3.67
CA VAL A 218 -5.87 -11.05 4.61
C VAL A 218 -6.54 -9.85 3.93
N ILE A 219 -6.67 -9.87 2.60
CA ILE A 219 -7.39 -8.87 1.81
C ILE A 219 -8.88 -9.20 1.81
N SER A 220 -9.25 -10.41 1.38
CA SER A 220 -10.65 -10.85 1.33
C SER A 220 -11.24 -11.17 2.70
N GLY A 221 -10.43 -11.54 3.70
CA GLY A 221 -10.90 -11.86 5.05
C GLY A 221 -9.82 -11.80 6.12
N GLU A 222 -9.99 -12.62 7.15
CA GLU A 222 -9.09 -12.72 8.30
C GLU A 222 -8.99 -14.18 8.77
N LYS A 223 -7.93 -14.49 9.52
CA LYS A 223 -7.81 -15.76 10.26
C LYS A 223 -8.70 -15.70 11.50
N SER A 224 -9.64 -16.62 11.62
CA SER A 224 -10.51 -16.78 12.79
C SER A 224 -10.33 -18.17 13.39
N GLY A 225 -9.50 -18.28 14.42
CA GLY A 225 -9.13 -19.57 14.99
C GLY A 225 -8.43 -20.46 13.96
N SER A 226 -9.07 -21.58 13.61
CA SER A 226 -8.58 -22.56 12.62
C SER A 226 -9.23 -22.42 11.24
N SER A 227 -9.91 -21.31 10.95
CA SER A 227 -10.54 -21.06 9.66
C SER A 227 -10.22 -19.67 9.09
N CYS A 228 -10.46 -19.50 7.79
CA CYS A 228 -10.38 -18.23 7.10
C CYS A 228 -11.80 -17.72 6.84
N THR A 229 -12.06 -16.44 7.14
CA THR A 229 -13.37 -15.82 6.83
C THR A 229 -13.49 -15.42 5.36
N GLY A 230 -12.36 -15.32 4.65
CA GLY A 230 -12.26 -15.06 3.21
C GLY A 230 -11.63 -16.23 2.46
N GLN A 231 -10.92 -15.92 1.39
CA GLN A 231 -10.19 -16.91 0.60
C GLN A 231 -9.07 -17.54 1.42
N SER A 232 -8.77 -18.81 1.12
CA SER A 232 -7.55 -19.48 1.59
C SER A 232 -6.64 -19.83 0.42
N VAL A 233 -5.33 -19.88 0.70
CA VAL A 233 -4.29 -20.24 -0.26
C VAL A 233 -3.49 -21.40 0.33
N THR A 234 -3.42 -22.51 -0.41
CA THR A 234 -2.62 -23.67 -0.02
C THR A 234 -1.26 -23.59 -0.68
N VAL A 235 -0.20 -23.55 0.13
CA VAL A 235 1.19 -23.59 -0.30
C VAL A 235 1.69 -25.03 -0.23
N GLY A 236 2.22 -25.53 -1.34
CA GLY A 236 2.80 -26.87 -1.46
C GLY A 236 4.17 -27.01 -0.77
N SER A 237 4.68 -28.24 -0.71
CA SER A 237 6.01 -28.53 -0.16
C SER A 237 7.16 -27.90 -0.94
N ASP A 238 6.92 -27.55 -2.21
CA ASP A 238 7.85 -26.83 -3.10
C ASP A 238 7.75 -25.29 -2.95
N GLY A 239 6.94 -24.80 -2.03
CA GLY A 239 6.70 -23.37 -1.80
C GLY A 239 5.78 -22.70 -2.81
N ARG A 240 5.23 -23.45 -3.78
CA ARG A 240 4.32 -22.89 -4.79
C ARG A 240 2.87 -22.91 -4.31
N ALA A 241 2.07 -21.97 -4.82
CA ALA A 241 0.62 -21.95 -4.62
C ALA A 241 -0.10 -21.55 -5.92
N SER A 242 -1.33 -22.05 -6.10
CA SER A 242 -2.22 -21.57 -7.16
C SER A 242 -2.82 -20.24 -6.73
N ILE A 243 -2.47 -19.17 -7.44
CA ILE A 243 -2.94 -17.81 -7.18
C ILE A 243 -3.97 -17.46 -8.25
N ILE A 244 -5.17 -17.10 -7.80
CA ILE A 244 -6.30 -16.75 -8.66
C ILE A 244 -6.86 -15.40 -8.19
N ILE A 245 -6.85 -14.39 -9.06
CA ILE A 245 -7.41 -13.06 -8.80
C ILE A 245 -8.22 -12.65 -10.03
N SER A 246 -9.54 -12.61 -9.93
CA SER A 246 -10.37 -12.16 -11.05
C SER A 246 -10.15 -10.67 -11.35
N SER A 247 -10.18 -10.27 -12.62
CA SER A 247 -10.14 -8.85 -13.00
C SER A 247 -11.34 -8.08 -12.44
N SER A 248 -12.46 -8.79 -12.23
CA SER A 248 -13.71 -8.27 -11.65
C SER A 248 -13.75 -8.28 -10.12
N ALA A 249 -12.72 -8.80 -9.44
CA ALA A 249 -12.69 -8.87 -7.98
C ALA A 249 -12.81 -7.48 -7.35
N ALA A 250 -13.47 -7.40 -6.17
CA ALA A 250 -13.62 -6.16 -5.42
C ALA A 250 -12.25 -5.54 -5.05
N ASP A 251 -11.27 -6.40 -4.77
CA ASP A 251 -9.87 -6.06 -4.54
C ASP A 251 -9.00 -6.90 -5.49
N GLY A 252 -8.13 -6.23 -6.26
CA GLY A 252 -7.21 -6.90 -7.19
C GLY A 252 -5.94 -7.41 -6.51
N VAL A 253 -6.03 -7.88 -5.26
CA VAL A 253 -4.87 -8.28 -4.43
C VAL A 253 -5.19 -9.57 -3.68
N VAL A 254 -4.20 -10.45 -3.58
CA VAL A 254 -4.16 -11.53 -2.58
C VAL A 254 -2.89 -11.35 -1.76
N ALA A 255 -3.00 -11.41 -0.44
CA ALA A 255 -1.87 -11.30 0.46
C ALA A 255 -1.94 -12.33 1.59
N ILE A 256 -0.83 -13.05 1.78
CA ILE A 256 -0.70 -14.09 2.82
C ILE A 256 0.63 -13.93 3.56
N HIS A 257 0.65 -14.25 4.85
CA HIS A 257 1.86 -14.19 5.66
C HIS A 257 1.86 -15.22 6.79
N VAL A 258 3.01 -15.46 7.40
CA VAL A 258 3.21 -16.51 8.44
C VAL A 258 2.21 -16.42 9.60
N ASN A 259 1.84 -15.23 10.05
CA ASN A 259 0.85 -15.06 11.13
C ASN A 259 -0.61 -15.34 10.70
N ALA A 260 -0.88 -15.49 9.40
CA ALA A 260 -2.19 -15.84 8.83
C ALA A 260 -2.24 -17.30 8.36
N LYS A 261 -1.22 -18.11 8.64
CA LYS A 261 -1.22 -19.56 8.41
C LYS A 261 -2.17 -20.24 9.40
N LEU A 262 -2.98 -21.21 8.96
CA LEU A 262 -3.81 -22.06 9.82
C LEU A 262 -2.96 -23.04 10.63
#